data_AF-A0A852PUV9-F1
#
_entry.id   AF-A0A852PUV9-F1
#
_cell.length_a   1.000
_cell.length_b   1.000
_cell.length_c   1.000
_cell.angle_alpha   90.00
_cell.angle_beta   90.00
_cell.angle_gamma   90.00
#
_symmetry.space_group_name_H-M   'P 1'
#
loop_
_entity.id
_entity.type
_entity.pdbx_description
1 polymer ?
#
loop_
_entity_poly.entity_id
_entity_poly.type
_entity_poly.pdbx_seq_one_letter_code
_entity_poly.pdbx_strand_id
1 'polypeptide(L)'
;KGSNANEKLPIIGKTKGYENQNVRISGGEYRANLYSKNWIEANLHKSIEKFAGKNPIITMTDKGKRIYENPTTKVQVVEDINGKYFRIYDPSIRGKRSYLDLNGIVPNNKTLDNGKKIGRTQSEYNQVTHFKIKE
;
A
#
# COMPACT_ATOMS: atom_id res chain seq x y z
N LYS A 1 1.69 27.53 -16.76
CA LYS A 1 0.99 26.84 -17.88
C LYS A 1 2.04 26.05 -18.67
N GLY A 2 1.80 24.76 -18.95
CA GLY A 2 2.72 23.83 -19.63
C GLY A 2 3.55 23.04 -18.60
N SER A 3 3.63 21.71 -18.63
CA SER A 3 3.78 20.87 -19.83
C SER A 3 2.93 19.60 -19.81
N ASN A 4 2.32 19.34 -20.97
CA ASN A 4 1.74 18.05 -21.38
C ASN A 4 2.85 17.01 -21.53
N ALA A 5 2.62 15.81 -21.00
CA ALA A 5 3.20 14.57 -21.52
C ALA A 5 2.10 13.51 -21.48
N ASN A 6 1.42 13.34 -22.61
CA ASN A 6 0.67 12.13 -22.93
C ASN A 6 1.67 10.97 -23.01
N GLU A 7 2.04 10.39 -21.88
CA GLU A 7 2.62 9.04 -21.88
C GLU A 7 1.49 8.06 -22.12
N LYS A 8 1.27 7.80 -23.42
CA LYS A 8 0.40 6.76 -23.96
C LYS A 8 0.82 5.42 -23.33
N LEU A 9 0.06 4.96 -22.34
CA LEU A 9 0.24 3.64 -21.74
C LEU A 9 0.12 2.55 -22.83
N PRO A 10 0.97 1.51 -22.81
CA PRO A 10 0.89 0.45 -23.82
C PRO A 10 -0.42 -0.34 -23.63
N ILE A 11 -1.24 -0.34 -24.68
CA ILE A 11 -2.43 -1.19 -24.79
C ILE A 11 -1.93 -2.61 -25.09
N ILE A 12 -1.85 -3.46 -24.06
CA ILE A 12 -1.62 -4.91 -24.23
C ILE A 12 -2.98 -5.60 -24.32
N GLY A 13 -3.33 -6.02 -25.53
CA GLY A 13 -4.51 -6.86 -25.81
C GLY A 13 -5.03 -6.63 -27.22
N LYS A 14 -4.78 -7.57 -28.14
CA LYS A 14 -5.39 -7.58 -29.47
C LYS A 14 -6.92 -7.70 -29.33
N THR A 15 -7.61 -6.84 -30.05
CA THR A 15 -9.06 -6.57 -30.06
C THR A 15 -9.95 -7.73 -30.54
N LYS A 16 -11.12 -7.90 -29.90
CA LYS A 16 -12.41 -8.02 -30.60
C LYS A 16 -13.59 -7.84 -29.63
N GLY A 17 -14.37 -6.78 -29.84
CA GLY A 17 -15.74 -6.61 -29.33
C GLY A 17 -15.92 -5.59 -28.21
N TYR A 18 -16.61 -4.48 -28.52
CA TYR A 18 -17.56 -3.67 -27.71
C TYR A 18 -17.34 -3.63 -26.18
N GLU A 19 -17.17 -2.52 -25.46
CA GLU A 19 -17.59 -1.13 -25.62
C GLU A 19 -16.58 -0.22 -24.88
N ASN A 20 -16.54 1.06 -25.24
CA ASN A 20 -15.81 2.09 -24.51
C ASN A 20 -16.42 2.33 -23.12
N GLN A 21 -16.24 1.41 -22.18
CA GLN A 21 -16.31 1.76 -20.78
C GLN A 21 -15.02 2.51 -20.46
N ASN A 22 -15.13 3.80 -20.18
CA ASN A 22 -14.13 4.53 -19.41
C ASN A 22 -14.08 3.94 -17.99
N VAL A 23 -13.64 2.68 -17.86
CA VAL A 23 -13.19 2.14 -16.58
C VAL A 23 -11.92 2.93 -16.30
N ARG A 24 -12.08 4.03 -15.56
CA ARG A 24 -10.95 4.67 -14.89
C ARG A 24 -10.46 3.66 -13.87
N ILE A 25 -9.63 2.71 -14.31
CA ILE A 25 -8.83 1.90 -13.41
C ILE A 25 -8.07 2.92 -12.59
N SER A 26 -8.49 3.09 -11.34
CA SER A 26 -7.86 4.10 -10.48
C SER A 26 -6.38 3.74 -10.38
N GLY A 27 -5.51 4.75 -10.26
CA GLY A 27 -4.06 4.47 -10.19
C GLY A 27 -3.69 3.50 -9.05
N GLY A 28 -4.50 3.39 -8.00
CA GLY A 28 -4.33 2.39 -6.92
C GLY A 28 -4.58 0.96 -7.39
N GLU A 29 -5.72 0.72 -8.04
CA GLU A 29 -6.12 -0.60 -8.56
C GLU A 29 -5.15 -1.14 -9.62
N TYR A 30 -4.73 -0.30 -10.57
CA TYR A 30 -3.73 -0.70 -11.59
C TYR A 30 -2.41 -1.14 -10.95
N ARG A 31 -1.90 -0.37 -9.98
CA ARG A 31 -0.65 -0.69 -9.27
C ARG A 31 -0.79 -1.93 -8.40
N ALA A 32 -1.94 -2.10 -7.74
CA ALA A 32 -2.21 -3.32 -7.00
C ALA A 32 -2.17 -4.54 -7.93
N ASN A 33 -2.85 -4.51 -9.07
CA ASN A 33 -2.84 -5.63 -10.03
C ASN A 33 -1.43 -5.95 -10.56
N LEU A 34 -0.57 -4.96 -10.76
CA LEU A 34 0.81 -5.16 -11.21
C LEU A 34 1.73 -5.79 -10.14
N TYR A 35 1.59 -5.38 -8.88
CA TYR A 35 2.60 -5.68 -7.84
C TYR A 35 2.09 -6.56 -6.69
N SER A 36 0.78 -6.85 -6.62
CA SER A 36 0.15 -7.55 -5.48
C SER A 36 0.43 -9.04 -5.37
N LYS A 37 0.98 -9.68 -6.41
CA LYS A 37 1.18 -11.15 -6.43
C LYS A 37 1.98 -11.68 -5.24
N ASN A 38 2.87 -10.87 -4.67
CA ASN A 38 3.74 -11.25 -3.56
C ASN A 38 3.39 -10.51 -2.25
N TRP A 39 2.28 -9.78 -2.21
CA TRP A 39 1.86 -9.09 -0.98
C TRP A 39 1.20 -10.08 -0.04
N ILE A 40 1.56 -9.97 1.23
CA ILE A 40 0.95 -10.78 2.28
C ILE A 40 -0.50 -10.34 2.44
N GLU A 41 -1.40 -11.31 2.54
CA GLU A 41 -2.80 -11.04 2.89
C GLU A 41 -2.92 -10.79 4.39
N ALA A 42 -3.64 -9.73 4.77
CA ALA A 42 -3.86 -9.39 6.17
C ALA A 42 -5.28 -8.86 6.39
N ASN A 43 -5.77 -9.05 7.61
CA ASN A 43 -7.06 -8.51 8.01
C ASN A 43 -6.91 -7.03 8.39
N LEU A 44 -7.64 -6.17 7.68
CA LEU A 44 -7.60 -4.73 7.89
C LEU A 44 -8.07 -4.36 9.31
N HIS A 45 -9.19 -4.93 9.76
CA HIS A 45 -9.78 -4.61 11.06
C HIS A 45 -8.83 -4.94 12.23
N LYS A 46 -8.24 -6.14 12.24
CA LYS A 46 -7.23 -6.54 13.23
C LYS A 46 -6.02 -5.60 13.23
N SER A 47 -5.63 -5.10 12.05
CA SER A 47 -4.51 -4.17 11.94
C SER A 47 -4.88 -2.77 12.47
N ILE A 48 -6.09 -2.30 12.21
CA ILE A 48 -6.62 -1.05 12.78
C ILE A 48 -6.62 -1.14 14.31
N GLU A 49 -7.21 -2.19 14.88
CA GLU A 49 -7.25 -2.36 16.33
C GLU A 49 -5.85 -2.40 16.96
N LYS A 50 -4.90 -3.10 16.32
CA LYS A 50 -3.53 -3.24 16.82
C LYS A 50 -2.73 -1.94 16.76
N PHE A 51 -2.81 -1.20 15.65
CA PHE A 51 -1.91 -0.06 15.38
C PHE A 51 -2.58 1.30 15.59
N ALA A 52 -3.82 1.46 15.11
CA ALA A 52 -4.59 2.68 15.26
C ALA A 52 -5.40 2.72 16.57
N GLY A 53 -5.60 1.57 17.21
CA GLY A 53 -6.38 1.42 18.44
C GLY A 53 -7.88 1.24 18.20
N LYS A 54 -8.64 1.12 19.28
CA LYS A 54 -10.11 0.91 19.22
C LYS A 54 -10.89 2.14 18.74
N ASN A 55 -10.36 3.34 19.01
CA ASN A 55 -11.00 4.62 18.69
C ASN A 55 -10.07 5.48 17.82
N PRO A 56 -9.80 5.07 16.57
CA PRO A 56 -8.93 5.84 15.69
C PRO A 56 -9.62 7.09 15.18
N ILE A 57 -8.84 8.13 14.87
CA ILE A 57 -9.33 9.26 14.07
C ILE A 57 -9.38 8.80 12.62
N ILE A 58 -10.55 8.88 11.99
CA ILE A 58 -10.76 8.42 10.61
C ILE A 58 -10.80 9.62 9.67
N THR A 59 -9.96 9.62 8.64
CA THR A 59 -9.94 10.66 7.60
C THR A 59 -10.03 10.03 6.22
N MET A 60 -10.88 10.59 5.36
CA MET A 60 -10.96 10.24 3.94
C MET A 60 -10.18 11.27 3.12
N THR A 61 -9.39 10.81 2.17
CA THR A 61 -8.70 11.68 1.21
C THR A 61 -9.44 11.70 -0.12
N ASP A 62 -9.35 12.82 -0.85
CA ASP A 62 -9.94 12.97 -2.19
C ASP A 62 -9.45 11.93 -3.20
N LYS A 63 -8.32 11.28 -2.91
CA LYS A 63 -7.69 10.23 -3.74
C LYS A 63 -8.14 8.81 -3.38
N GLY A 64 -9.20 8.66 -2.59
CA GLY A 64 -9.78 7.36 -2.24
C GLY A 64 -8.99 6.56 -1.21
N LYS A 65 -8.16 7.24 -0.39
CA LYS A 65 -7.54 6.61 0.78
C LYS A 65 -8.32 6.92 2.03
N ARG A 66 -8.48 5.91 2.89
CA ARG A 66 -8.98 6.07 4.26
C ARG A 66 -7.82 5.87 5.22
N ILE A 67 -7.64 6.82 6.15
CA ILE A 67 -6.57 6.82 7.13
C ILE A 67 -7.21 6.63 8.50
N TYR A 68 -6.71 5.65 9.25
CA TYR A 68 -7.05 5.40 10.64
C TYR A 68 -5.84 5.79 11.48
N GLU A 69 -5.89 6.92 12.16
CA GLU A 69 -4.80 7.42 12.99
C GLU A 69 -5.02 7.09 14.46
N ASN A 70 -3.98 6.57 15.11
CA ASN A 70 -3.92 6.49 16.56
C ASN A 70 -3.78 7.90 17.15
N PRO A 71 -4.75 8.40 17.95
CA PRO A 71 -4.68 9.75 18.49
C PRO A 71 -3.46 9.97 19.40
N THR A 72 -2.98 8.91 20.06
CA THR A 72 -1.88 8.93 21.03
C THR A 72 -0.52 8.71 20.36
N THR A 73 -0.36 7.61 19.61
CA THR A 73 0.96 7.25 19.02
C THR A 73 1.20 7.85 17.65
N LYS A 74 0.16 8.40 17.01
CA LYS A 74 0.18 8.92 15.63
C LYS A 74 0.43 7.88 14.54
N VAL A 75 0.58 6.59 14.89
CA VAL A 75 0.65 5.51 13.90
C VAL A 75 -0.64 5.45 13.10
N GLN A 76 -0.52 5.27 11.80
CA GLN A 76 -1.63 5.30 10.84
C GLN A 76 -1.75 3.97 10.10
N VAL A 77 -2.97 3.45 10.01
CA VAL A 77 -3.31 2.43 9.01
C VAL A 77 -3.91 3.14 7.81
N VAL A 78 -3.25 3.04 6.67
CA VAL A 78 -3.63 3.72 5.41
C VAL A 78 -4.21 2.69 4.45
N GLU A 79 -5.52 2.70 4.31
CA GLU A 79 -6.28 1.88 3.37
C GLU A 79 -6.38 2.59 2.00
N ASP A 80 -6.03 1.88 0.93
CA ASP A 80 -6.34 2.26 -0.44
C ASP A 80 -7.62 1.51 -0.87
N ILE A 81 -8.76 2.21 -0.86
CA ILE A 81 -10.09 1.61 -1.03
C ILE A 81 -10.23 0.96 -2.41
N ASN A 82 -9.62 1.58 -3.43
CA ASN A 82 -9.68 1.09 -4.80
C ASN A 82 -8.64 0.00 -5.05
N GLY A 83 -7.46 0.13 -4.44
CA GLY A 83 -6.40 -0.89 -4.54
C GLY A 83 -6.65 -2.16 -3.72
N LYS A 84 -7.60 -2.14 -2.78
CA LYS A 84 -7.89 -3.26 -1.86
C LYS A 84 -6.66 -3.72 -1.08
N TYR A 85 -5.82 -2.77 -0.69
CA TYR A 85 -4.65 -3.02 0.15
C TYR A 85 -4.53 -1.92 1.21
N PHE A 86 -3.73 -2.18 2.24
CA PHE A 86 -3.38 -1.17 3.22
C PHE A 86 -1.89 -1.22 3.56
N ARG A 87 -1.42 -0.17 4.23
CA ARG A 87 -0.08 -0.06 4.78
C ARG A 87 -0.15 0.50 6.19
N ILE A 88 0.87 0.22 6.99
CA ILE A 88 1.00 0.78 8.35
C ILE A 88 2.12 1.81 8.29
N TYR A 89 1.82 3.07 8.59
CA TYR A 89 2.73 4.21 8.53
C TYR A 89 2.98 4.76 9.93
N ASP A 90 4.24 5.00 10.26
CA ASP A 90 4.65 5.63 11.51
C ASP A 90 5.31 6.99 11.24
N PRO A 91 4.64 8.11 11.51
CA PRO A 91 5.18 9.45 11.28
C PRO A 91 6.35 9.80 12.20
N SER A 92 6.56 9.09 13.31
CA SER A 92 7.69 9.36 14.21
C SER A 92 9.03 8.94 13.60
N ILE A 93 9.00 8.01 12.64
CA ILE A 93 10.18 7.47 11.97
C ILE A 93 10.64 8.45 10.88
N ARG A 94 11.84 9.00 11.07
CA ARG A 94 12.45 9.92 10.10
C ARG A 94 13.04 9.15 8.91
N GLY A 95 12.83 9.67 7.70
CA GLY A 95 13.42 9.14 6.47
C GLY A 95 12.44 8.47 5.51
N LYS A 96 12.97 7.80 4.47
CA LYS A 96 12.15 7.24 3.37
C LYS A 96 11.40 5.95 3.74
N ARG A 97 11.72 5.31 4.87
CA ARG A 97 11.21 3.99 5.26
C ARG A 97 10.53 4.05 6.63
N SER A 98 9.34 4.63 6.63
CA SER A 98 8.48 4.82 7.80
C SER A 98 7.26 3.90 7.82
N TYR A 99 7.18 2.94 6.89
CA TYR A 99 6.16 1.89 6.90
C TYR A 99 6.62 0.66 7.67
N LEU A 100 5.69 0.10 8.43
CA LEU A 100 5.88 -1.04 9.33
C LEU A 100 5.37 -2.33 8.69
N ASP A 101 5.92 -3.46 9.15
CA ASP A 101 5.34 -4.78 8.95
C ASP A 101 4.16 -5.05 9.91
N LEU A 102 3.50 -6.22 9.80
CA LEU A 102 2.39 -6.62 10.68
C LEU A 102 2.79 -6.81 12.15
N ASN A 103 4.09 -6.81 12.46
CA ASN A 103 4.63 -6.86 13.81
C ASN A 103 4.95 -5.48 14.38
N GLY A 104 4.85 -4.42 13.57
CA GLY A 104 5.17 -3.05 13.97
C GLY A 104 6.65 -2.70 13.82
N ILE A 105 7.40 -3.49 13.04
CA ILE A 105 8.84 -3.29 12.84
C ILE A 105 9.05 -2.69 11.45
N VAL A 106 10.01 -1.78 11.29
CA VAL A 106 10.44 -1.35 9.94
C VAL A 106 11.26 -2.47 9.30
N PRO A 107 10.78 -3.13 8.23
CA PRO A 107 11.43 -4.30 7.67
C PRO A 107 12.59 -3.92 6.74
N ASN A 108 13.60 -3.20 7.25
CA ASN A 108 14.73 -2.70 6.47
C ASN A 108 15.66 -3.80 5.96
N ASN A 109 15.83 -4.88 6.72
CA ASN A 109 16.78 -5.95 6.43
C ASN A 109 16.08 -7.31 6.31
N LYS A 110 16.49 -8.13 5.35
CA LYS A 110 16.09 -9.53 5.23
C LYS A 110 17.19 -10.45 5.76
N THR A 111 16.79 -11.59 6.29
CA THR A 111 17.71 -12.66 6.71
C THR A 111 17.84 -13.66 5.57
N LEU A 112 19.06 -14.04 5.22
CA LEU A 112 19.37 -15.08 4.25
C LEU A 112 19.40 -16.46 4.95
N ASP A 113 19.40 -17.55 4.17
CA ASP A 113 19.39 -18.93 4.70
C ASP A 113 20.62 -19.24 5.58
N ASN A 114 21.73 -18.54 5.36
CA ASN A 114 22.94 -18.63 6.19
C ASN A 114 22.91 -17.78 7.47
N GLY A 115 21.75 -17.19 7.81
CA GLY A 115 21.57 -16.32 8.99
C GLY A 115 22.07 -14.88 8.84
N LYS A 116 22.75 -14.54 7.73
CA LYS A 116 23.24 -13.17 7.50
C LYS A 116 22.07 -12.22 7.21
N LYS A 117 22.11 -11.03 7.81
CA LYS A 117 21.18 -9.94 7.50
C LYS A 117 21.74 -9.06 6.38
N ILE A 118 20.93 -8.79 5.36
CA ILE A 118 21.25 -7.85 4.29
C ILE A 118 20.12 -6.83 4.12
N GLY A 119 20.46 -5.64 3.62
CA GLY A 119 19.47 -4.59 3.34
C GLY A 119 18.48 -5.03 2.26
N ARG A 120 17.19 -4.78 2.49
CA ARG A 120 16.17 -4.88 1.45
C ARG A 120 16.34 -3.75 0.44
N THR A 121 16.12 -4.05 -0.82
CA THR A 121 15.85 -3.05 -1.86
C THR A 121 14.52 -2.33 -1.60
N GLN A 122 14.25 -1.24 -2.31
CA GLN A 122 12.97 -0.54 -2.17
C GLN A 122 11.77 -1.40 -2.60
N SER A 123 11.93 -2.23 -3.64
CA SER A 123 10.88 -3.12 -4.12
C SER A 123 10.54 -4.18 -3.07
N GLU A 124 11.55 -4.83 -2.49
CA GLU A 124 11.35 -5.82 -1.43
C GLU A 124 10.71 -5.19 -0.18
N TYR A 125 11.16 -3.99 0.20
CA TYR A 125 10.54 -3.24 1.29
C TYR A 125 9.06 -2.95 1.02
N ASN A 126 8.71 -2.55 -0.22
CA ASN A 126 7.33 -2.32 -0.60
C ASN A 126 6.50 -3.62 -0.53
N GLN A 127 7.05 -4.76 -0.99
CA GLN A 127 6.37 -6.06 -0.95
C GLN A 127 6.00 -6.49 0.48
N VAL A 128 6.85 -6.20 1.47
CA VAL A 128 6.62 -6.58 2.88
C VAL A 128 5.91 -5.50 3.70
N THR A 129 5.53 -4.38 3.09
CA THR A 129 4.80 -3.27 3.75
C THR A 129 3.48 -2.91 3.05
N HIS A 130 3.14 -3.60 1.96
CA HIS A 130 1.81 -3.56 1.34
C HIS A 130 1.11 -4.86 1.69
N PHE A 131 -0.08 -4.73 2.26
CA PHE A 131 -0.88 -5.86 2.68
C PHE A 131 -2.17 -5.88 1.88
N LYS A 132 -2.39 -6.95 1.14
CA LYS A 132 -3.67 -7.17 0.45
C LYS A 132 -4.73 -7.41 1.53
N ILE A 133 -5.86 -6.72 1.42
CA ILE A 133 -6.96 -6.88 2.37
C ILE A 133 -7.53 -8.27 2.14
N LYS A 134 -7.50 -9.10 3.18
CA LYS A 134 -8.23 -10.36 3.21
C LYS A 134 -9.70 -10.05 3.47
N GLU A 135 -10.55 -10.39 2.51
CA GLU A 135 -12.01 -10.34 2.63
C GLU A 135 -12.54 -11.31 3.69
#